data_AF-A0A2E4HHP6-F1
#
_entry.id   AF-A0A2E4HHP6-F1
#
_cell.length_a   1.000
_cell.length_b   1.000
_cell.length_c   1.000
_cell.angle_alpha   90.00
_cell.angle_beta   90.00
_cell.angle_gamma   90.00
#
_symmetry.space_group_name_H-M   'P 1'
#
loop_
_entity.id
_entity.type
_entity.pdbx_description
1 polymer ?
#
loop_
_entity_poly.entity_id
_entity_poly.type
_entity_poly.pdbx_seq_one_letter_code
_entity_poly.pdbx_strand_id
1 'polypeptide(L)'
;MFSVEVKANVNGVNVHTTENRGFTPEEIAARAVEKIVSISDEVDPMVKAQAEAFKSKVYHVIVLACKDAINSDRTTMCNLFSQQGHKDMADILRSL
;
A
#
# COMPACT_ATOMS: atom_id res chain seq x y z
N MET A 1 30.56 -34.15 18.67
CA MET A 1 30.28 -33.35 17.47
C MET A 1 29.30 -32.27 17.86
N PHE A 2 29.73 -31.01 17.90
CA PHE A 2 28.83 -29.87 18.06
C PHE A 2 28.24 -29.55 16.68
N SER A 3 26.93 -29.71 16.53
CA SER A 3 26.19 -29.23 15.36
C SER A 3 25.72 -27.81 15.67
N VAL A 4 26.34 -26.83 15.03
CA VAL A 4 25.85 -25.45 15.05
C VAL A 4 25.00 -25.29 13.80
N GLU A 5 23.69 -25.25 13.98
CA GLU A 5 22.78 -24.85 12.91
C GLU A 5 22.92 -23.35 12.68
N VAL A 6 23.69 -22.98 11.65
CA VAL A 6 23.71 -21.61 11.15
C VAL A 6 22.40 -21.38 10.40
N LYS A 7 21.38 -20.87 11.11
CA LYS A 7 20.20 -20.27 10.46
C LYS A 7 20.65 -19.01 9.75
N ALA A 8 20.97 -19.14 8.47
CA ALA A 8 21.10 -17.99 7.59
C ALA A 8 19.72 -17.31 7.49
N ASN A 9 19.55 -16.20 8.22
CA ASN A 9 18.42 -15.30 7.99
C ASN A 9 18.64 -14.64 6.63
N VAL A 10 18.18 -15.31 5.57
CA VAL A 10 17.91 -14.64 4.31
C VAL A 10 16.71 -13.75 4.60
N ASN A 11 16.95 -12.45 4.80
CA ASN A 11 15.88 -11.46 4.81
C ASN A 11 15.09 -11.64 3.51
N GLY A 12 13.96 -12.34 3.59
CA GLY A 12 13.20 -12.79 2.44
C GLY A 12 12.60 -11.60 1.72
N VAL A 13 13.21 -11.18 0.61
CA VAL A 13 12.63 -10.17 -0.26
C VAL A 13 11.43 -10.78 -0.94
N ASN A 14 10.23 -10.33 -0.59
CA ASN A 14 8.99 -10.74 -1.24
C ASN A 14 8.67 -9.78 -2.40
N VAL A 15 8.58 -10.31 -3.61
CA VAL A 15 8.26 -9.56 -4.83
C VAL A 15 6.82 -9.84 -5.21
N HIS A 16 6.03 -8.78 -5.35
CA HIS A 16 4.67 -8.87 -5.83
C HIS A 16 4.61 -8.25 -7.22
N THR A 17 3.92 -8.91 -8.16
CA THR A 17 3.73 -8.44 -9.52
C THR A 17 2.26 -8.40 -9.87
N THR A 18 1.91 -7.59 -10.87
CA THR A 18 0.59 -7.47 -11.47
C THR A 18 0.72 -7.57 -12.97
N GLU A 19 -0.34 -8.01 -13.65
CA GLU A 19 -0.35 -8.13 -15.12
C GLU A 19 -1.23 -7.04 -15.72
N ASN A 20 -0.66 -6.23 -16.61
CA ASN A 20 -1.36 -5.18 -17.37
C ASN A 20 -2.12 -4.13 -16.51
N ARG A 21 -1.74 -3.95 -15.24
CA ARG A 21 -2.24 -2.89 -14.35
C ARG A 21 -1.27 -2.62 -13.21
N GLY A 22 -1.47 -1.51 -12.50
CA GLY A 22 -0.86 -1.28 -11.19
C GLY A 22 -1.63 -1.96 -10.06
N PHE A 23 -1.07 -1.91 -8.84
CA PHE A 23 -1.76 -2.41 -7.63
C PHE A 23 -2.98 -1.57 -7.28
N THR A 24 -4.02 -2.21 -6.76
CA THR A 24 -5.18 -1.51 -6.23
C THR A 24 -4.86 -0.88 -4.87
N PRO A 25 -5.63 0.15 -4.44
CA PRO A 25 -5.54 0.70 -3.08
C PRO A 25 -5.61 -0.39 -2.00
N GLU A 26 -6.48 -1.38 -2.18
CA GLU A 26 -6.68 -2.50 -1.26
C GLU A 26 -5.43 -3.40 -1.18
N GLU A 27 -4.81 -3.73 -2.33
CA GLU A 27 -3.58 -4.53 -2.38
C GLU A 27 -2.37 -3.80 -1.78
N ILE A 28 -2.30 -2.47 -1.95
CA ILE A 28 -1.27 -1.63 -1.33
C ILE A 28 -1.51 -1.58 0.18
N ALA A 29 -2.75 -1.32 0.61
CA ALA A 29 -3.10 -1.21 2.01
C ALA A 29 -2.85 -2.51 2.78
N ALA A 30 -3.24 -3.67 2.23
CA ALA A 30 -3.00 -4.97 2.86
C ALA A 30 -1.51 -5.19 3.17
N ARG A 31 -0.64 -4.93 2.18
CA ARG A 31 0.83 -5.07 2.34
C ARG A 31 1.41 -4.04 3.29
N ALA A 32 0.92 -2.80 3.25
CA ALA A 32 1.38 -1.75 4.15
C ALA A 32 1.04 -2.08 5.61
N VAL A 33 -0.19 -2.55 5.86
CA VAL A 33 -0.64 -2.93 7.20
C VAL A 33 0.16 -4.08 7.77
N GLU A 34 0.45 -5.11 6.99
CA GLU A 34 1.30 -6.22 7.45
C GLU A 34 2.68 -5.74 7.89
N LYS A 35 3.31 -4.85 7.11
CA LYS A 35 4.60 -4.26 7.48
C LYS A 35 4.53 -3.37 8.71
N ILE A 36 3.43 -2.64 8.90
CA ILE A 36 3.25 -1.80 10.09
C ILE A 36 3.06 -2.68 11.33
N VAL A 37 2.22 -3.71 11.25
CA VAL A 37 1.95 -4.61 12.37
C VAL A 37 3.19 -5.45 12.72
N SER A 38 4.01 -5.85 11.75
CA SER A 38 5.24 -6.62 12.01
C SER A 38 6.26 -5.88 12.86
N ILE A 39 6.20 -4.53 12.93
CA ILE A 39 7.04 -3.75 13.85
C ILE A 39 6.75 -4.13 15.31
N SER A 40 5.52 -4.59 15.60
CA SER A 40 5.11 -4.99 16.94
C SER A 40 5.56 -6.40 17.36
N ASP A 41 6.21 -7.16 16.48
CA ASP A 41 6.51 -8.58 16.74
C ASP A 41 7.52 -8.82 17.87
N GLU A 42 8.43 -7.88 18.10
CA GLU A 42 9.52 -7.99 19.08
C GLU A 42 9.28 -7.16 20.36
N VAL A 43 8.12 -6.49 20.48
CA VAL A 43 7.77 -5.66 21.64
C VAL A 43 6.80 -6.36 22.60
N ASP A 44 6.50 -5.70 23.71
CA ASP A 44 5.66 -6.21 24.79
C ASP A 44 4.33 -6.83 24.26
N PRO A 45 3.90 -8.00 24.80
CA PRO A 45 2.70 -8.70 24.34
C PRO A 45 1.43 -7.84 24.32
N MET A 46 1.31 -6.87 25.23
CA MET A 46 0.15 -5.97 25.27
C MET A 46 0.12 -5.03 24.06
N VAL A 47 1.28 -4.53 23.63
CA VAL A 47 1.41 -3.67 22.44
C VAL A 47 1.15 -4.47 21.17
N LYS A 48 1.66 -5.70 21.09
CA LYS A 48 1.37 -6.61 19.97
C LYS A 48 -0.12 -6.91 19.83
N ALA A 49 -0.79 -7.22 20.94
CA ALA A 49 -2.23 -7.48 20.94
C ALA A 49 -3.04 -6.25 20.48
N GLN A 50 -2.62 -5.05 20.87
CA GLN A 50 -3.23 -3.80 20.39
C GLN A 50 -3.00 -3.60 18.88
N ALA A 51 -1.77 -3.81 18.38
CA ALA A 51 -1.45 -3.66 16.97
C ALA A 51 -2.32 -4.57 16.09
N GLU A 52 -2.48 -5.83 16.48
CA GLU A 52 -3.37 -6.78 15.78
C GLU A 52 -4.85 -6.36 15.88
N ALA A 53 -5.30 -5.87 17.04
CA ALA A 53 -6.68 -5.39 17.21
C ALA A 53 -7.00 -4.16 16.34
N PHE A 54 -6.04 -3.28 16.09
CA PHE A 54 -6.21 -2.08 15.27
C PHE A 54 -5.95 -2.31 13.77
N LYS A 55 -5.41 -3.47 13.39
CA LYS A 55 -5.02 -3.82 12.02
C LYS A 55 -6.07 -3.50 10.96
N SER A 56 -7.32 -3.90 11.21
CA SER A 56 -8.46 -3.65 10.30
C SER A 56 -8.77 -2.16 10.14
N LYS A 57 -8.67 -1.36 11.22
CA LYS A 57 -8.90 0.09 11.15
C LYS A 57 -7.81 0.78 10.35
N VAL A 58 -6.54 0.41 10.60
CA VAL A 58 -5.39 0.96 9.84
C VAL A 58 -5.53 0.62 8.35
N TYR A 59 -5.97 -0.60 8.01
CA TYR A 59 -6.26 -0.98 6.64
C TYR A 59 -7.24 -0.01 5.97
N HIS A 60 -8.40 0.24 6.59
CA HIS A 60 -9.40 1.13 6.00
C HIS A 60 -8.90 2.58 5.86
N VAL A 61 -8.12 3.08 6.83
CA VAL A 61 -7.52 4.41 6.75
C VAL A 61 -6.56 4.51 5.55
N ILE A 62 -5.70 3.50 5.36
CA ILE A 62 -4.76 3.50 4.23
C ILE A 62 -5.50 3.37 2.89
N VAL A 63 -6.54 2.54 2.79
CA VAL A 63 -7.35 2.44 1.57
C VAL A 63 -7.97 3.79 1.19
N LEU A 64 -8.54 4.50 2.17
CA LEU A 64 -9.12 5.83 1.93
C LEU A 64 -8.05 6.83 1.49
N ALA A 65 -6.91 6.88 2.18
CA ALA A 65 -5.81 7.76 1.81
C ALA A 65 -5.29 7.51 0.39
N CYS A 66 -5.18 6.24 -0.03
CA CYS A 66 -4.79 5.89 -1.39
C CYS A 66 -5.83 6.35 -2.43
N LYS A 67 -7.13 6.22 -2.13
CA LYS A 67 -8.21 6.70 -3.01
C LYS A 67 -8.18 8.22 -3.14
N ASP A 68 -7.97 8.93 -2.03
CA ASP A 68 -7.87 10.40 -2.02
C ASP A 68 -6.66 10.89 -2.81
N ALA A 69 -5.52 10.19 -2.70
CA ALA A 69 -4.32 10.49 -3.47
C ALA A 69 -4.57 10.31 -4.98
N ILE A 70 -5.19 9.21 -5.40
CA ILE A 70 -5.54 8.97 -6.82
C ILE A 70 -6.49 10.04 -7.35
N ASN A 71 -7.51 10.42 -6.58
CA ASN A 71 -8.44 11.47 -6.99
C ASN A 71 -7.76 12.84 -7.14
N SER A 72 -6.84 13.15 -6.22
CA SER A 72 -6.06 14.38 -6.25
C SER A 72 -5.12 14.43 -7.47
N ASP A 73 -4.46 13.32 -7.77
CA ASP A 73 -3.61 13.18 -8.97
C ASP A 73 -4.44 13.31 -10.26
N ARG A 74 -5.54 12.57 -10.37
CA ARG A 74 -6.46 12.66 -11.53
C ARG A 74 -6.98 14.07 -11.76
N THR A 75 -7.32 14.79 -10.69
CA THR A 75 -7.77 16.20 -10.78
C THR A 75 -6.67 17.08 -11.34
N THR A 76 -5.44 16.90 -10.86
CA THR A 76 -4.26 17.62 -11.35
C THR A 76 -4.02 17.34 -12.83
N MET A 77 -4.06 16.07 -13.24
CA MET A 77 -3.90 15.66 -14.64
C MET A 77 -5.00 16.23 -15.55
N CYS A 78 -6.27 16.17 -15.14
CA CYS A 78 -7.38 16.78 -15.88
C CYS A 78 -7.15 18.28 -16.15
N ASN A 79 -6.66 19.00 -15.14
CA ASN A 79 -6.37 20.43 -15.25
C ASN A 79 -5.21 20.70 -16.20
N LEU A 80 -4.13 19.92 -16.11
CA LEU A 80 -2.98 20.05 -16.99
C LEU A 80 -3.35 19.81 -18.46
N PHE A 81 -4.10 18.74 -18.76
CA PHE A 81 -4.57 18.47 -20.13
C PHE A 81 -5.50 19.57 -20.64
N SER A 82 -6.41 20.06 -19.80
CA SER A 82 -7.30 21.17 -20.18
C SER A 82 -6.53 22.45 -20.49
N GLN A 83 -5.50 22.79 -19.70
CA GLN A 83 -4.66 23.97 -19.92
C GLN A 83 -3.84 23.88 -21.21
N GLN A 84 -3.44 22.67 -21.61
CA GLN A 84 -2.72 22.41 -22.86
C GLN A 84 -3.62 22.33 -24.10
N GLY A 85 -4.95 22.48 -23.93
CA GLY A 85 -5.93 22.39 -25.01
C GLY A 85 -6.43 20.98 -25.34
N HIS A 86 -6.00 19.96 -24.59
CA HIS A 86 -6.41 18.56 -24.75
C HIS A 86 -7.65 18.22 -23.90
N LYS A 87 -8.75 18.91 -24.17
CA LYS A 87 -9.99 18.78 -23.38
C LYS A 87 -10.65 17.41 -23.50
N ASP A 88 -10.56 16.81 -24.68
CA ASP A 88 -11.01 15.45 -24.97
C ASP A 88 -10.33 14.41 -24.04
N MET A 89 -9.01 14.51 -23.88
CA MET A 89 -8.27 13.62 -22.98
C MET A 89 -8.61 13.85 -21.51
N ALA A 90 -8.84 15.10 -21.09
CA ALA A 90 -9.29 15.41 -19.74
C ALA A 90 -10.68 14.81 -19.44
N ASP A 91 -11.59 14.81 -20.43
CA ASP A 91 -12.93 14.25 -20.27
C ASP A 91 -12.91 12.71 -20.22
N ILE A 92 -12.05 12.06 -21.03
CA ILE A 92 -11.80 10.61 -20.93
C ILE A 92 -11.29 10.28 -19.52
N LEU A 93 -10.27 10.99 -19.03
CA LEU A 93 -9.66 10.70 -17.74
C LEU A 93 -10.62 10.92 -16.56
N ARG A 94 -11.55 11.89 -16.66
CA ARG A 94 -12.60 12.12 -15.66
C ARG A 94 -13.64 10.99 -15.62
N SER A 95 -13.86 10.30 -16.74
CA SER A 95 -14.83 9.21 -16.85
C SER A 95 -14.33 7.84 -16.35
N LEU A 96 -13.03 7.70 -16.12
CA LEU A 96 -12.33 6.49 -15.64
C LEU A 96 -12.14 6.50 -14.10
#